data_AF-A0A1W6CW69-F1
#
_entry.id   AF-A0A1W6CW69-F1
#
_cell.length_a   1.000
_cell.length_b   1.000
_cell.length_c   1.000
_cell.angle_alpha   90.00
_cell.angle_beta   90.00
_cell.angle_gamma   90.00
#
_symmetry.space_group_name_H-M   'P 1'
#
loop_
_entity.id
_entity.type
_entity.pdbx_description
1 polymer ?
#
loop_
_entity_poly.entity_id
_entity_poly.type
_entity_poly.pdbx_seq_one_letter_code
_entity_poly.pdbx_strand_id
1 'polypeptide(L)'
;MVEFERVVTELLSEAEVPLDRSALYKALLDRDIAIGSPDESSDLNTLSVRMSRMKDKVVNVSGHGYWPKDRAFLPGGYVPTGVGDMPSQDVTSESDLA
;
A
#
# COMPACT_ATOMS: atom_id res chain seq x y z
N MET A 1 -2.75 -12.14 -13.17
CA MET A 1 -1.94 -11.13 -12.44
C MET A 1 -2.78 -10.26 -11.50
N VAL A 2 -4.08 -10.07 -11.75
CA VAL A 2 -4.98 -9.21 -10.93
C VAL A 2 -5.12 -9.69 -9.48
N GLU A 3 -5.13 -11.00 -9.24
CA GLU A 3 -5.39 -11.54 -7.88
C GLU A 3 -4.28 -11.22 -6.88
N PHE A 4 -3.00 -11.36 -7.29
CA PHE A 4 -1.87 -11.01 -6.43
C PHE A 4 -1.91 -9.53 -6.02
N GLU A 5 -2.12 -8.63 -6.99
CA GLU A 5 -2.14 -7.20 -6.71
C GLU A 5 -3.28 -6.83 -5.76
N ARG A 6 -4.47 -7.40 -5.99
CA ARG A 6 -5.66 -7.19 -5.16
C ARG A 6 -5.38 -7.58 -3.70
N VAL A 7 -4.88 -8.80 -3.49
CA VAL A 7 -4.60 -9.29 -2.13
C VAL A 7 -3.50 -8.47 -1.45
N VAL A 8 -2.45 -8.07 -2.18
CA VAL A 8 -1.41 -7.18 -1.62
C VAL A 8 -2.02 -5.84 -1.18
N THR A 9 -2.87 -5.22 -2.01
CA THR A 9 -3.50 -3.94 -1.63
C THR A 9 -4.44 -4.09 -0.43
N GLU A 10 -5.18 -5.18 -0.34
CA GLU A 10 -6.05 -5.48 0.81
C GLU A 10 -5.21 -5.64 2.08
N LEU A 11 -4.17 -6.49 2.04
CA LEU A 11 -3.25 -6.71 3.17
C LEU A 11 -2.62 -5.42 3.68
N LEU A 12 -2.12 -4.57 2.77
CA LEU A 12 -1.50 -3.31 3.15
C LEU A 12 -2.52 -2.27 3.64
N SER A 13 -3.78 -2.35 3.21
CA SER A 13 -4.85 -1.45 3.67
C SER A 13 -5.33 -1.82 5.07
N GLU A 14 -5.39 -3.12 5.38
CA GLU A 14 -5.74 -3.64 6.70
C GLU A 14 -4.60 -3.49 7.72
N ALA A 15 -3.36 -3.36 7.25
CA ALA A 15 -2.20 -3.22 8.13
C ALA A 15 -2.20 -1.90 8.92
N GLU A 16 -1.81 -1.98 10.19
CA GLU A 16 -1.60 -0.81 11.05
C GLU A 16 -0.24 -0.14 10.81
N VAL A 17 0.75 -0.92 10.34
CA VAL A 17 2.13 -0.49 10.09
C VAL A 17 2.66 -1.07 8.77
N PRO A 18 3.67 -0.45 8.14
CA PRO A 18 4.29 -1.00 6.94
C PRO A 18 4.77 -2.43 7.14
N LEU A 19 4.52 -3.26 6.13
CA LEU A 19 4.92 -4.66 6.14
C LEU A 19 6.27 -4.79 5.46
N ASP A 20 7.26 -5.32 6.17
CA ASP A 20 8.51 -5.72 5.54
C ASP A 20 8.29 -6.86 4.54
N ARG A 21 9.33 -7.18 3.77
CA ARG A 21 9.26 -8.19 2.71
C ARG A 21 8.88 -9.58 3.24
N SER A 22 9.38 -9.96 4.41
CA SER A 22 9.13 -11.27 5.01
C SER A 22 7.74 -11.35 5.64
N ALA A 23 7.27 -10.28 6.27
CA ALA A 23 5.93 -10.17 6.82
C ALA A 23 4.87 -10.21 5.71
N LEU A 24 5.07 -9.45 4.63
CA LEU A 24 4.19 -9.48 3.47
C LEU A 24 4.18 -10.87 2.79
N TYR A 25 5.33 -11.53 2.71
CA TYR A 25 5.41 -12.89 2.19
C TYR A 25 4.55 -13.87 3.00
N LYS A 26 4.71 -13.87 4.33
CA LYS A 26 3.93 -14.74 5.22
C LYS A 26 2.43 -14.45 5.12
N ALA A 27 2.04 -13.19 5.13
CA ALA A 27 0.64 -12.79 5.00
C ALA A 27 0.01 -13.22 3.65
N LEU A 28 0.79 -13.30 2.58
CA LEU A 28 0.34 -13.83 1.30
C LEU A 28 0.18 -15.35 1.34
N LEU A 29 1.11 -16.07 1.97
CA LEU A 29 1.00 -17.52 2.15
C LEU A 29 -0.19 -17.90 3.04
N ASP A 30 -0.46 -17.13 4.09
CA ASP A 30 -1.62 -17.34 4.98
C ASP A 30 -2.96 -17.15 4.25
N ARG A 31 -2.96 -16.49 3.08
CA ARG A 31 -4.11 -16.34 2.18
C ARG A 31 -4.05 -17.29 0.97
N ASP A 32 -3.24 -18.36 1.05
CA ASP A 32 -3.01 -19.33 -0.04
C ASP A 32 -2.52 -18.71 -1.36
N ILE A 33 -1.88 -17.53 -1.30
CA ILE A 33 -1.32 -16.87 -2.48
C ILE A 33 0.12 -17.31 -2.70
N ALA A 34 0.29 -18.26 -3.64
CA ALA A 34 1.61 -18.66 -4.12
C ALA A 34 2.27 -17.53 -4.93
N ILE A 35 3.49 -17.16 -4.56
CA ILE A 35 4.27 -16.15 -5.28
C ILE A 35 5.02 -16.78 -6.45
N GLY A 36 5.62 -17.95 -6.25
CA GLY A 36 6.34 -18.64 -7.32
C GLY A 36 6.85 -20.03 -6.94
N SER A 37 8.12 -20.10 -6.58
CA SER A 37 8.91 -21.33 -6.43
C SER A 37 8.78 -21.94 -5.03
N PRO A 38 9.12 -23.24 -4.86
CA PRO A 38 9.13 -23.88 -3.54
C PRO A 38 10.24 -23.37 -2.59
N ASP A 39 11.09 -22.44 -3.04
CA ASP A 39 12.19 -21.87 -2.27
C ASP A 39 11.85 -20.45 -1.81
N GLU A 40 11.91 -20.22 -0.49
CA GLU A 40 11.58 -18.94 0.15
C GLU A 40 12.45 -17.79 -0.39
N SER A 41 13.74 -18.02 -0.62
CA SER A 41 14.64 -16.97 -1.11
C SER A 41 14.27 -16.54 -2.54
N SER A 42 13.94 -17.50 -3.40
CA SER A 42 13.42 -17.25 -4.75
C SER A 42 12.08 -16.51 -4.72
N ASP A 43 11.20 -16.86 -3.79
CA ASP A 43 9.89 -16.22 -3.63
C ASP A 43 10.00 -14.79 -3.14
N LEU A 44 10.88 -14.50 -2.18
CA LEU A 44 11.13 -13.14 -1.70
C LEU A 44 11.68 -12.23 -2.81
N ASN A 45 12.56 -12.77 -3.67
CA ASN A 45 13.04 -12.03 -4.84
C ASN A 45 11.91 -11.77 -5.86
N THR A 46 11.05 -12.77 -6.09
CA THR A 46 9.89 -12.64 -6.97
C THR A 46 8.89 -11.62 -6.43
N LEU A 47 8.66 -11.62 -5.11
CA LEU A 47 7.85 -10.63 -4.42
C LEU A 47 8.41 -9.23 -4.65
N SER A 48 9.70 -8.99 -4.41
CA SER A 48 10.32 -7.68 -4.67
C SER A 48 10.13 -7.21 -6.12
N VAL A 49 10.30 -8.11 -7.09
CA VAL A 49 10.08 -7.79 -8.51
C VAL A 49 8.62 -7.42 -8.78
N ARG A 50 7.66 -8.17 -8.23
CA ARG A 50 6.23 -7.85 -8.38
C ARG A 50 5.86 -6.53 -7.71
N MET A 51 6.35 -6.26 -6.50
CA MET A 51 6.12 -5.01 -5.79
C MET A 51 6.64 -3.80 -6.57
N SER A 52 7.79 -3.93 -7.26
CA SER A 52 8.33 -2.86 -8.11
C SER A 52 7.41 -2.47 -9.27
N ARG A 53 6.54 -3.38 -9.71
CA ARG A 53 5.54 -3.14 -10.77
C ARG A 53 4.30 -2.42 -10.25
N MET A 54 4.06 -2.44 -8.94
CA MET A 54 2.94 -1.79 -8.25
C MET A 54 3.30 -0.39 -7.69
N LYS A 55 4.33 0.27 -8.23
CA LYS A 55 4.86 1.57 -7.76
C LYS A 55 3.83 2.73 -7.80
N ASP A 56 2.75 2.53 -8.53
CA ASP A 56 1.58 3.40 -8.63
C ASP A 56 0.63 3.25 -7.43
N LYS A 57 0.61 2.09 -6.76
CA LYS A 57 -0.28 1.76 -5.63
C LYS A 57 0.43 1.63 -4.28
N VAL A 58 1.71 1.24 -4.31
CA VAL A 58 2.49 0.92 -3.11
C VAL A 58 3.79 1.71 -3.10
N VAL A 59 4.21 2.12 -1.91
CA VAL A 59 5.52 2.72 -1.64
C VAL A 59 6.34 1.81 -0.72
N ASN A 60 7.67 1.86 -0.83
CA ASN A 60 8.56 1.32 0.19
C ASN A 60 9.01 2.47 1.11
N VAL A 61 8.53 2.46 2.35
CA VAL A 61 8.93 3.40 3.39
C VAL A 61 10.26 2.92 3.96
N SER A 62 11.29 3.76 3.81
CA SER A 62 12.65 3.44 4.26
C SER A 62 12.68 3.02 5.73
N GLY A 63 13.31 1.88 6.01
CA GLY A 63 13.44 1.31 7.36
C GLY A 63 12.16 0.65 7.91
N HIS A 64 11.04 0.65 7.18
CA HIS A 64 9.77 0.10 7.68
C HIS A 64 9.18 -0.98 6.77
N GLY A 65 9.14 -0.75 5.44
CA GLY A 65 8.60 -1.74 4.50
C GLY A 65 7.59 -1.17 3.52
N TYR A 66 6.74 -2.04 2.98
CA TYR A 66 5.72 -1.70 2.00
C TYR A 66 4.49 -1.06 2.66
N TRP A 67 3.95 -0.03 2.01
CA TRP A 67 2.81 0.75 2.52
C TRP A 67 1.92 1.27 1.37
N PRO A 68 0.59 1.44 1.58
CA PRO A 68 -0.28 2.05 0.57
C PRO A 68 0.17 3.48 0.23
N LYS A 69 0.21 3.81 -1.06
CA LYS A 69 0.72 5.10 -1.54
C LYS A 69 -0.23 6.28 -1.25
N ASP A 70 -1.50 5.99 -1.04
CA ASP A 70 -2.56 6.95 -0.73
C ASP A 70 -2.72 7.21 0.78
N ARG A 71 -2.02 6.48 1.63
CA ARG A 71 -2.12 6.57 3.10
C ARG A 71 -0.86 7.15 3.71
N ALA A 72 -1.01 8.17 4.56
CA ALA A 72 0.12 8.72 5.31
C ALA A 72 0.63 7.73 6.37
N PHE A 73 1.95 7.70 6.56
CA PHE A 73 2.61 7.00 7.64
C PHE A 73 3.63 7.94 8.30
N LEU A 74 3.12 8.75 9.23
CA LEU A 74 3.89 9.78 9.93
C LEU A 74 5.08 9.23 10.74
N PRO A 75 5.00 8.06 11.42
CA PRO A 75 6.15 7.53 12.15
C PRO A 75 7.37 7.28 11.26
N GLY A 76 7.15 6.94 9.98
CA GLY A 76 8.21 6.78 8.97
C GLY A 76 8.41 7.99 8.07
N GLY A 77 7.76 9.12 8.37
CA GLY A 77 7.87 10.37 7.59
C GLY A 77 7.25 10.30 6.19
N TYR A 78 6.40 9.32 5.89
CA TYR A 78 5.75 9.19 4.59
C TYR A 78 4.46 10.02 4.53
N VAL A 79 4.42 10.98 3.60
CA VAL A 79 3.24 11.79 3.27
C VAL A 79 2.94 11.62 1.78
N PRO A 80 1.72 11.19 1.40
CA PRO A 80 1.31 11.06 0.01
C PRO A 80 1.42 12.39 -0.74
N THR A 81 2.34 12.48 -1.69
CA THR A 81 2.41 13.57 -2.65
C THR A 81 1.37 13.31 -3.74
N GLY A 82 0.13 13.74 -3.54
CA GLY A 82 -0.92 13.60 -4.58
C GLY A 82 -2.36 13.52 -4.10
N VAL A 83 -2.63 13.40 -2.80
CA VAL A 83 -3.99 13.50 -2.25
C VAL A 83 -4.21 14.94 -1.77
N GLY A 84 -4.10 15.88 -2.72
CA GLY A 84 -4.12 17.32 -2.49
C GLY A 84 -5.11 18.08 -3.38
N ASP A 85 -6.02 17.37 -4.04
CA ASP A 85 -7.24 17.94 -4.62
C ASP A 85 -8.43 17.34 -3.85
N MET A 86 -8.45 17.54 -2.52
CA MET A 86 -9.73 17.57 -1.85
C MET A 86 -10.34 18.92 -2.20
N PRO A 87 -11.46 19.00 -2.96
CA PRO A 87 -12.16 20.25 -3.07
C PRO A 87 -12.57 20.63 -1.65
N SER A 88 -11.93 21.68 -1.12
CA SER A 88 -12.48 22.49 -0.05
C SER A 88 -13.92 22.78 -0.47
N GLN A 89 -14.88 22.11 0.16
CA GLN A 89 -16.26 22.56 0.07
C GLN A 89 -16.29 23.88 0.81
N ASP A 90 -16.03 24.95 0.06
CA ASP A 90 -16.42 26.31 0.36
C ASP A 90 -17.93 26.26 0.57
N VAL A 91 -18.34 26.06 1.81
CA VAL A 91 -19.72 26.26 2.25
C VAL A 91 -19.93 27.77 2.30
N THR A 92 -20.02 28.39 1.13
CA THR A 92 -20.56 29.74 1.00
C THR A 92 -21.98 29.68 1.55
N SER A 93 -22.13 30.16 2.77
CA SER A 93 -23.42 30.39 3.39
C SER A 93 -24.18 31.37 2.50
N GLU A 94 -25.08 30.84 1.69
CA GLU A 94 -26.14 31.57 1.04
C GLU A 94 -27.07 32.06 2.15
N SER A 95 -26.69 33.17 2.79
CA SER A 95 -27.63 33.97 3.59
C SER A 95 -28.46 34.75 2.60
N ASP A 96 -29.54 34.11 2.21
CA ASP A 96 -30.64 34.65 1.44
C ASP A 96 -31.09 35.99 2.04
N LEU A 97 -31.27 36.95 1.14
CA LEU A 97 -31.82 38.26 1.36
C LEU A 97 -33.32 38.12 1.64
N ALA A 98 -33.82 38.66 2.76
CA ALA A 98 -35.14 39.29 2.85
C ALA A 98 -35.26 40.15 4.13
#